data_AF-A0A821Y688-F1
#
_entry.id   AF-A0A821Y688-F1
#
_cell.length_a   1.000
_cell.length_b   1.000
_cell.length_c   1.000
_cell.angle_alpha   90.00
_cell.angle_beta   90.00
_cell.angle_gamma   90.00
#
_symmetry.space_group_name_H-M   'P 1'
#
loop_
_entity.id
_entity.type
_entity.pdbx_description
1 polymer ?
#
loop_
_entity_poly.entity_id
_entity_poly.type
_entity_poly.pdbx_seq_one_letter_code
_entity_poly.pdbx_strand_id
1 'polypeptide(L)'
;MPTKTEGHMHYVMHIAINPKDNNTFASASLDRTVKVWQLGSSQPNFTLEGHEKGANCVDYYPGGDKPYLVSGGDDCRIKIWDYQ
;
A
#
# COMPACT_ATOMS: atom_id res chain seq x y z
N MET A 1 -21.49 -5.41 8.92
CA MET A 1 -21.18 -5.74 7.50
C MET A 1 -19.79 -5.20 7.20
N PRO A 2 -18.88 -5.96 6.58
CA PRO A 2 -17.59 -5.42 6.17
C PRO A 2 -17.79 -4.35 5.09
N THR A 3 -17.09 -3.23 5.20
CA THR A 3 -17.03 -2.22 4.13
C THR A 3 -16.09 -2.73 3.05
N LYS A 4 -16.59 -2.89 1.82
CA LYS A 4 -15.78 -3.29 0.67
C LYS A 4 -15.11 -2.05 0.09
N THR A 5 -13.78 -2.09 -0.10
CA THR A 5 -13.07 -1.10 -0.91
C THR A 5 -12.96 -1.60 -2.34
N GLU A 6 -13.13 -0.72 -3.31
CA GLU A 6 -12.95 -1.04 -4.73
C GLU A 6 -11.73 -0.25 -5.22
N GLY A 7 -10.74 -0.95 -5.78
CA GLY A 7 -9.58 -0.25 -6.35
C GLY A 7 -8.45 -1.14 -6.84
N HIS A 8 -8.16 -2.26 -6.19
CA HIS A 8 -7.21 -3.23 -6.73
C HIS A 8 -7.85 -4.06 -7.84
N MET A 9 -7.10 -4.30 -8.92
CA MET A 9 -7.56 -5.07 -10.09
C MET A 9 -7.06 -6.53 -10.08
N HIS A 10 -6.30 -6.91 -9.06
CA HIS A 10 -5.81 -8.26 -8.85
C HIS A 10 -5.68 -8.55 -7.35
N TYR A 11 -5.34 -9.80 -7.00
CA TYR A 11 -5.13 -10.25 -5.62
C TYR A 11 -4.31 -9.25 -4.80
N VAL A 12 -4.85 -8.93 -3.62
CA VAL A 12 -4.13 -8.21 -2.57
C VAL A 12 -3.30 -9.23 -1.81
N MET A 13 -1.99 -9.04 -1.81
CA MET A 13 -1.02 -9.99 -1.25
C MET A 13 -0.66 -9.66 0.19
N HIS A 14 -0.70 -8.38 0.55
CA HIS A 14 -0.34 -7.91 1.88
C HIS A 14 -1.09 -6.63 2.24
N ILE A 15 -1.36 -6.43 3.54
CA ILE A 15 -1.83 -5.17 4.10
C ILE A 15 -0.93 -4.77 5.27
N ALA A 16 -0.74 -3.47 5.46
CA ALA A 16 -0.03 -2.91 6.60
C ALA A 16 -0.85 -1.76 7.20
N ILE A 17 -0.98 -1.71 8.53
CA ILE A 17 -1.62 -0.60 9.23
C ILE A 17 -0.54 0.45 9.52
N ASN A 18 -0.86 1.73 9.31
CA ASN A 18 0.07 2.79 9.64
C ASN A 18 0.30 2.84 11.16
N PRO A 19 1.55 2.65 11.66
CA PRO A 19 1.81 2.61 13.09
C PRO A 19 1.74 4.00 13.76
N LYS A 20 1.70 5.10 12.98
CA LYS A 20 1.65 6.48 13.47
C LYS A 20 0.28 7.12 13.37
N ASP A 21 -0.58 6.58 12.51
CA ASP A 21 -1.95 7.06 12.29
C ASP A 21 -2.91 5.88 12.24
N ASN A 22 -3.77 5.78 13.25
CA ASN A 22 -4.73 4.69 13.37
C ASN A 22 -5.86 4.77 12.33
N ASN A 23 -5.86 5.75 11.43
CA ASN A 23 -6.88 5.95 10.41
C ASN A 23 -6.45 5.56 8.99
N THR A 24 -5.19 5.17 8.78
CA THR A 24 -4.69 4.81 7.45
C THR A 24 -4.05 3.42 7.38
N PHE A 25 -4.14 2.80 6.21
CA PHE A 25 -3.49 1.52 5.92
C PHE A 25 -3.02 1.47 4.47
N ALA A 26 -2.08 0.57 4.18
CA ALA A 26 -1.55 0.32 2.85
C ALA A 26 -1.81 -1.13 2.42
N SER A 27 -1.86 -1.36 1.12
CA SER A 27 -2.00 -2.69 0.53
C SER A 27 -1.10 -2.86 -0.69
N ALA A 28 -0.49 -4.04 -0.81
CA ALA A 28 0.28 -4.47 -1.98
C ALA A 28 -0.53 -5.46 -2.81
N SER A 29 -0.48 -5.33 -4.14
CA SER A 29 -1.25 -6.19 -5.04
C SER A 29 -0.45 -6.66 -6.25
N LEU A 30 -0.87 -7.81 -6.77
CA LEU A 30 -0.39 -8.32 -8.05
C LEU A 30 -0.82 -7.46 -9.26
N ASP A 31 -1.68 -6.45 -9.06
CA ASP A 31 -1.95 -5.42 -10.09
C ASP A 31 -0.76 -4.45 -10.28
N ARG A 32 0.35 -4.71 -9.58
CA ARG A 32 1.64 -4.00 -9.64
C ARG A 32 1.64 -2.67 -8.92
N THR A 33 0.62 -2.44 -8.08
CA THR A 33 0.49 -1.21 -7.30
C THR A 33 0.58 -1.47 -5.81
N VAL A 34 1.04 -0.44 -5.10
CA VAL A 34 0.77 -0.27 -3.67
C VAL A 34 -0.28 0.83 -3.55
N LYS A 35 -1.31 0.63 -2.73
CA LYS A 35 -2.35 1.64 -2.49
C LYS A 35 -2.37 2.03 -1.02
N VAL A 36 -2.66 3.29 -0.74
CA VAL A 36 -2.85 3.82 0.62
C VAL A 36 -4.29 4.28 0.77
N TRP A 37 -4.89 3.97 1.91
CA TRP A 37 -6.31 4.10 2.16
C TRP A 37 -6.54 4.78 3.50
N GLN A 38 -7.63 5.54 3.58
CA GLN A 38 -8.24 5.90 4.85
C GLN A 38 -9.29 4.84 5.26
N LEU A 39 -9.37 4.52 6.54
CA LEU A 39 -10.38 3.60 7.07
C LEU A 39 -11.79 4.11 6.75
N GLY A 40 -12.62 3.22 6.22
CA GLY A 40 -14.00 3.54 5.82
C GLY A 40 -14.13 4.20 4.44
N SER A 41 -13.02 4.59 3.79
CA SER A 41 -13.06 5.05 2.39
C SER A 41 -13.37 3.88 1.46
N SER A 42 -14.16 4.12 0.41
CA SER A 42 -14.41 3.14 -0.66
C SER A 42 -13.31 3.12 -1.73
N GLN A 43 -12.44 4.14 -1.74
CA GLN A 43 -11.40 4.36 -2.75
C GLN A 43 -10.03 4.67 -2.10
N PRO A 44 -8.91 4.39 -2.80
CA PRO A 44 -7.59 4.68 -2.28
C PRO A 44 -7.30 6.19 -2.31
N ASN A 45 -6.64 6.68 -1.28
CA ASN A 45 -6.14 8.06 -1.21
C ASN A 45 -4.93 8.24 -2.15
N PHE A 46 -4.07 7.21 -2.21
CA PHE A 46 -2.92 7.18 -3.10
C PHE A 46 -2.82 5.85 -3.84
N THR A 47 -2.40 5.90 -5.09
CA THR A 47 -1.96 4.74 -5.87
C THR A 47 -0.50 4.95 -6.25
N LEU A 48 0.36 4.06 -5.79
CA LEU A 48 1.80 4.10 -5.98
C LEU A 48 2.14 3.10 -7.09
N GLU A 49 2.36 3.65 -8.28
CA GLU A 49 2.69 2.89 -9.49
C GLU A 49 4.20 2.84 -9.70
N GLY A 50 4.70 1.70 -10.17
CA GLY A 50 6.09 1.61 -10.59
C GLY A 50 6.72 0.23 -10.46
N HIS A 51 6.10 -0.73 -9.75
CA HIS A 51 6.51 -2.13 -9.89
C HIS A 51 6.19 -2.61 -11.29
N GLU A 52 7.11 -3.36 -11.91
CA GLU A 52 6.91 -3.90 -13.27
C GLU A 52 6.10 -5.20 -13.26
N LYS A 53 6.07 -5.87 -12.10
CA LYS A 53 5.32 -7.09 -11.79
C LYS A 53 4.60 -6.95 -10.44
N GLY A 54 3.98 -8.02 -9.94
CA GLY A 54 3.17 -7.97 -8.74
C GLY A 54 3.94 -7.48 -7.51
N ALA A 55 3.31 -6.63 -6.70
CA ALA A 55 3.82 -6.25 -5.38
C ALA A 55 3.34 -7.28 -4.35
N ASN A 56 4.28 -7.87 -3.62
CA ASN A 56 4.03 -8.99 -2.73
C ASN A 56 3.95 -8.57 -1.27
N CYS A 57 4.64 -7.51 -0.89
CA CYS A 57 4.65 -6.99 0.48
C CYS A 57 4.73 -5.47 0.49
N VAL A 58 4.24 -4.89 1.58
CA VAL A 58 4.33 -3.46 1.88
C VAL A 58 4.41 -3.28 3.39
N ASP A 59 5.21 -2.32 3.85
CA ASP A 59 5.24 -1.89 5.25
C ASP A 59 5.49 -0.38 5.37
N TYR A 60 5.01 0.22 6.46
CA TYR A 60 5.25 1.61 6.82
C TYR A 60 6.62 1.75 7.47
N TYR A 61 7.31 2.84 7.16
CA TYR A 61 8.49 3.22 7.92
C TYR A 61 8.08 3.77 9.30
N PRO A 62 8.44 3.08 10.40
CA PRO A 62 8.01 3.50 11.73
C PRO A 62 8.86 4.66 12.29
N GLY A 63 10.03 4.94 11.71
CA GLY A 63 10.93 6.00 12.19
C GLY A 63 10.57 7.40 11.67
N GLY A 64 10.87 8.44 12.45
CA GLY A 64 10.77 9.85 12.04
C GLY A 64 9.37 10.36 11.65
N ASP A 65 9.30 11.54 11.04
CA ASP A 65 8.02 12.19 10.69
C ASP A 65 7.60 11.94 9.23
N LYS A 66 8.44 11.25 8.45
CA LYS A 66 8.21 11.07 7.02
C LYS A 66 7.23 9.92 6.75
N PRO A 67 6.27 10.11 5.84
CA PRO A 67 5.34 9.08 5.41
C PRO A 67 6.01 8.20 4.34
N TYR A 68 6.93 7.35 4.77
CA TYR A 68 7.56 6.39 3.87
C TYR A 68 6.88 5.03 3.91
N LEU A 69 6.70 4.43 2.74
CA LEU A 69 6.37 3.01 2.57
C LEU A 69 7.53 2.30 1.89
N VAL A 70 7.71 1.03 2.22
CA VAL A 70 8.64 0.13 1.53
C VAL A 70 7.87 -1.05 0.99
N SER A 71 8.10 -1.43 -0.26
CA SER A 71 7.48 -2.60 -0.88
C SER A 71 8.49 -3.47 -1.62
N GLY A 72 8.19 -4.77 -1.71
CA GLY A 72 8.93 -5.74 -2.50
C GLY A 72 8.00 -6.47 -3.47
N GLY A 73 8.52 -6.79 -4.66
CA GLY A 73 7.71 -7.41 -5.73
C GLY A 73 8.45 -8.46 -6.56
N ASP A 74 7.69 -9.11 -7.45
CA ASP A 74 8.15 -10.14 -8.39
C ASP A 74 9.11 -9.59 -9.47
N ASP A 75 9.27 -8.26 -9.54
CA ASP A 75 10.25 -7.58 -10.39
C ASP A 75 11.66 -7.59 -9.79
N CYS A 76 11.87 -8.31 -8.68
CA CYS A 76 13.12 -8.39 -7.95
C CYS A 76 13.61 -7.03 -7.44
N ARG A 77 12.70 -6.08 -7.22
CA ARG A 77 13.02 -4.74 -6.70
C ARG A 77 12.37 -4.49 -5.34
N ILE A 78 13.08 -3.71 -4.53
CA ILE A 78 12.53 -2.99 -3.41
C ILE A 78 12.25 -1.57 -3.88
N LYS A 79 11.11 -0.99 -3.48
CA LYS A 79 10.79 0.41 -3.71
C LYS A 79 10.53 1.11 -2.39
N ILE A 80 10.97 2.35 -2.31
CA ILE A 80 10.72 3.27 -1.21
C ILE A 80 9.84 4.38 -1.78
N TRP A 81 8.73 4.66 -1.11
CA TRP A 81 7.75 5.62 -1.57
C TRP A 81 7.65 6.75 -0.57
N ASP A 82 7.79 7.99 -1.04
CA ASP A 82 7.33 9.19 -0.35
C ASP A 82 5.90 9.45 -0.80
N TYR A 83 4.92 9.16 0.06
CA TYR A 83 3.51 9.39 -0.25
C TYR A 83 3.01 10.57 0.60
N GLN A 84 2.77 11.70 -0.04
CA GLN A 84 2.16 12.90 0.53
C GLN A 84 1.03 13.40 -0.35
#